data_AF-A0A9D1ZAW9-F1
#
_entry.id   AF-A0A9D1ZAW9-F1
#
_cell.length_a   1.000
_cell.length_b   1.000
_cell.length_c   1.000
_cell.angle_alpha   90.00
_cell.angle_beta   90.00
_cell.angle_gamma   90.00
#
_symmetry.space_group_name_H-M   'P 1'
#
loop_
_entity.id
_entity.type
_entity.pdbx_description
1 polymer ?
#
loop_
_entity_poly.entity_id
_entity_poly.type
_entity_poly.pdbx_seq_one_letter_code
_entity_poly.pdbx_strand_id
1 'polypeptide(L)'
;MTDDIAGLIFALMFLLFGTVTGVGVGERLVKRCVTKREYVIANVVTLLVGAVACAVAMLTPFPVLVVLVIGLIGGTVAGLKMGFGESVGPWKAHDRYFRVNKDQLRRSENGERAEAVRRARRDGTPEPELMSVVDDKNDKKK
;
A
#
# COMPACT_ATOMS: atom_id res chain seq x y z
N MET A 1 16.96 27.41 -20.42
CA MET A 1 16.58 26.24 -21.24
C MET A 1 17.35 24.99 -20.81
N THR A 2 18.69 24.98 -20.78
CA THR A 2 19.47 23.82 -20.28
C THR A 2 19.29 23.58 -18.78
N ASP A 3 19.21 24.64 -17.97
CA ASP A 3 19.02 24.55 -16.52
C ASP A 3 17.63 24.02 -16.15
N ASP A 4 16.61 24.36 -16.97
CA ASP A 4 15.24 23.88 -16.79
C ASP A 4 15.12 22.38 -17.10
N ILE A 5 15.81 21.92 -18.15
CA ILE A 5 15.88 20.49 -18.51
C ILE A 5 16.63 19.70 -17.44
N ALA A 6 17.77 20.23 -16.95
CA ALA A 6 18.51 19.59 -15.87
C ALA A 6 17.65 19.47 -14.59
N GLY A 7 16.97 20.55 -14.20
CA GLY A 7 16.05 20.54 -13.07
C GLY A 7 14.92 19.50 -13.20
N LEU A 8 14.34 19.37 -14.39
CA LEU A 8 13.34 18.35 -14.68
C LEU A 8 13.92 16.93 -14.58
N ILE A 9 15.11 16.69 -15.14
CA ILE A 9 15.77 15.38 -15.06
C ILE A 9 16.01 15.00 -13.60
N PHE A 10 16.53 15.91 -12.78
CA PHE A 10 16.72 15.67 -11.35
C PHE A 10 15.40 15.42 -10.62
N ALA A 11 14.35 16.19 -10.94
CA ALA A 11 13.02 15.98 -10.37
C ALA A 11 12.49 14.58 -10.70
N LEU A 12 12.60 14.13 -11.95
CA LEU A 12 12.19 12.80 -12.37
C LEU A 12 13.04 11.71 -11.69
N MET A 13 14.36 11.89 -11.62
CA MET A 13 15.26 10.96 -10.95
C MET A 13 14.90 10.80 -9.47
N PHE A 14 14.65 11.92 -8.77
CA PHE A 14 14.25 11.91 -7.37
C PHE A 14 12.84 11.39 -7.14
N LEU A 15 11.91 11.65 -8.05
CA LEU A 15 10.57 11.06 -7.99
C LEU A 15 10.66 9.54 -8.08
N LEU A 16 11.39 9.02 -9.07
CA LEU A 16 11.57 7.59 -9.30
C LEU A 16 12.32 6.93 -8.15
N PHE A 17 13.45 7.51 -7.74
CA PHE A 17 14.25 7.00 -6.62
C PHE A 17 13.43 7.00 -5.31
N GLY A 18 12.73 8.10 -5.03
CA GLY A 18 11.84 8.21 -3.88
C GLY A 18 10.73 7.16 -3.93
N THR A 19 10.11 6.96 -5.09
CA THR A 19 9.03 5.95 -5.25
C THR A 19 9.55 4.53 -5.00
N VAL A 20 10.65 4.13 -5.64
CA VAL A 20 11.24 2.79 -5.46
C VAL A 20 11.65 2.57 -4.01
N THR A 21 12.31 3.55 -3.39
CA THR A 21 12.71 3.47 -1.98
C THR A 21 11.49 3.38 -1.07
N GLY A 22 10.47 4.19 -1.36
CA GLY A 22 9.21 4.23 -0.62
C GLY A 22 8.50 2.88 -0.65
N VAL A 23 8.44 2.20 -1.80
CA VAL A 23 7.83 0.85 -1.90
C VAL A 23 8.50 -0.10 -0.91
N GLY A 24 9.83 -0.12 -0.85
CA GLY A 24 10.57 -0.96 0.09
C GLY A 24 10.29 -0.62 1.56
N VAL A 25 10.05 0.65 1.88
CA VAL A 25 9.60 1.07 3.23
C VAL A 25 8.18 0.57 3.50
N GLY A 26 7.25 0.74 2.55
CA GLY A 26 5.87 0.30 2.67
C GLY A 26 5.75 -1.21 2.89
N GLU A 27 6.52 -2.01 2.17
CA GLU A 27 6.59 -3.47 2.33
C GLU A 27 7.11 -3.90 3.71
N ARG A 28 8.00 -3.11 4.32
CA ARG A 28 8.48 -3.38 5.69
C ARG A 28 7.43 -3.00 6.73
N LEU A 29 6.74 -1.88 6.53
CA LEU A 29 5.69 -1.41 7.43
C LEU A 29 4.47 -2.33 7.44
N VAL A 30 4.06 -2.81 6.26
CA VAL A 30 2.84 -3.63 6.14
C VAL A 30 2.96 -4.99 6.81
N LYS A 31 4.18 -5.54 6.94
CA LYS A 31 4.43 -6.78 7.70
C LYS A 31 4.02 -6.65 9.17
N ARG A 32 3.94 -5.43 9.70
CA ARG A 32 3.47 -5.14 11.07
C ARG A 32 1.96 -4.91 11.15
N CYS A 33 1.27 -4.79 10.01
CA CYS A 33 -0.15 -4.46 9.94
C CYS A 33 -1.01 -5.74 9.80
N VAL A 34 -1.50 -6.24 10.93
CA VAL A 34 -2.40 -7.39 11.02
C VAL A 34 -3.87 -6.97 11.03
N THR A 35 -4.19 -5.74 11.39
CA THR A 35 -5.58 -5.23 11.34
C THR A 35 -5.77 -4.15 10.28
N LYS A 36 -7.01 -3.95 9.83
CA LYS A 36 -7.36 -2.84 8.93
C LYS A 36 -7.09 -1.47 9.58
N ARG A 37 -7.26 -1.39 10.91
CA ARG A 37 -6.98 -0.17 11.69
C ARG A 37 -5.49 0.17 11.65
N GLU A 38 -4.62 -0.80 11.87
CA GLU A 38 -3.16 -0.60 11.78
C GLU A 38 -2.73 -0.14 10.39
N TYR A 39 -3.33 -0.72 9.33
CA TYR A 39 -3.08 -0.28 7.96
C TYR A 39 -3.49 1.18 7.72
N VAL A 40 -4.66 1.59 8.21
CA VAL A 40 -5.12 2.99 8.08
C VAL A 40 -4.19 3.92 8.86
N ILE A 41 -3.81 3.56 10.10
CA ILE A 41 -2.85 4.33 10.89
C ILE A 41 -1.52 4.45 10.16
N ALA A 42 -1.01 3.37 9.57
CA ALA A 42 0.25 3.40 8.82
C ALA A 42 0.19 4.38 7.63
N ASN A 43 -0.94 4.42 6.90
CA ASN A 43 -1.12 5.39 5.82
C ASN A 43 -1.19 6.84 6.34
N VAL A 44 -1.95 7.10 7.41
CA VAL A 44 -2.03 8.43 8.02
C VAL A 44 -0.68 8.89 8.54
N VAL A 45 0.05 8.04 9.24
CA VAL A 45 1.41 8.34 9.73
C VAL A 45 2.36 8.62 8.56
N THR A 46 2.28 7.83 7.48
CA THR A 46 3.08 8.08 6.26
C THR A 46 2.81 9.47 5.68
N LEU A 47 1.54 9.86 5.58
CA LEU A 47 1.16 11.18 5.08
C LEU A 47 1.60 12.31 6.02
N LEU A 48 1.46 12.15 7.34
CA LEU A 48 1.88 13.16 8.32
C LEU A 48 3.40 13.34 8.33
N VAL A 49 4.15 12.25 8.40
CA VAL A 49 5.62 12.27 8.33
C VAL A 49 6.07 12.86 7.00
N GLY A 50 5.42 12.49 5.91
CA GLY A 50 5.66 13.04 4.58
C GLY A 50 5.41 14.55 4.51
N ALA A 51 4.30 15.03 5.07
CA ALA A 51 3.97 16.46 5.10
C ALA A 51 5.01 17.26 5.92
N VAL A 52 5.44 16.74 7.07
CA VAL A 52 6.53 17.34 7.87
C VAL A 52 7.84 17.34 7.08
N ALA A 53 8.18 16.24 6.41
CA ALA A 53 9.39 16.16 5.58
C ALA A 53 9.34 17.14 4.39
N CYS A 54 8.18 17.33 3.76
CA CYS A 54 7.99 18.34 2.73
C CYS A 54 8.21 19.76 3.29
N ALA A 55 7.63 20.07 4.46
CA ALA A 55 7.82 21.37 5.11
C ALA A 55 9.29 21.64 5.43
N VAL A 56 10.02 20.63 5.92
CA VAL A 56 11.47 20.74 6.17
C VAL A 56 12.24 20.91 4.86
N ALA A 57 11.91 20.16 3.81
CA ALA A 57 12.56 20.29 2.50
C ALA A 57 12.38 21.69 1.89
N MET A 58 11.24 22.33 2.12
CA MET A 58 10.99 23.72 1.68
C MET A 58 11.84 24.77 2.40
N LEU A 59 12.45 24.45 3.55
CA LEU A 59 13.42 25.33 4.21
C LEU A 59 14.80 25.30 3.55
N THR A 60 15.01 24.39 2.59
CA THR A 60 16.27 24.26 1.86
C THR A 60 16.23 25.05 0.54
N PRO A 61 17.38 25.45 -0.02
CA PRO A 61 17.44 26.08 -1.34
C PRO A 61 17.16 25.10 -2.50
N PHE A 62 16.83 23.84 -2.23
CA PHE A 62 16.66 22.79 -3.23
C PHE A 62 15.19 22.34 -3.31
N PRO A 63 14.32 23.03 -4.07
CA PRO A 63 12.89 22.71 -4.15
C PRO A 63 12.64 21.30 -4.71
N VAL A 64 13.58 20.76 -5.48
CA VAL A 64 13.53 19.40 -6.03
C VAL A 64 13.49 18.31 -4.94
N LEU A 65 13.93 18.60 -3.72
CA LEU A 65 13.84 17.66 -2.60
C LEU A 65 12.39 17.39 -2.18
N VAL A 66 11.46 18.32 -2.43
CA VAL A 66 10.02 18.07 -2.20
C VAL A 66 9.52 16.96 -3.12
N VAL A 67 10.01 16.90 -4.36
CA VAL A 67 9.66 15.84 -5.33
C VAL A 67 10.16 14.48 -4.86
N LEU A 68 11.37 14.42 -4.27
CA LEU A 68 11.88 13.20 -3.63
C LEU A 68 10.94 12.71 -2.52
N VAL A 69 10.50 13.62 -1.64
CA VAL A 69 9.60 13.30 -0.53
C VAL A 69 8.23 12.84 -1.05
N ILE A 70 7.69 13.49 -2.09
CA ILE A 70 6.45 13.05 -2.74
C ILE A 70 6.59 11.63 -3.29
N GLY A 71 7.72 11.33 -3.95
CA GLY A 71 8.04 9.98 -4.39
C GLY A 71 8.05 8.98 -3.24
N LEU A 72 8.72 9.30 -2.13
CA LEU A 72 8.76 8.45 -0.93
C LEU A 72 7.37 8.18 -0.37
N ILE A 73 6.51 9.20 -0.27
CA ILE A 73 5.12 9.06 0.20
C ILE A 73 4.35 8.14 -0.75
N GLY A 74 4.36 8.43 -2.05
CA GLY A 74 3.63 7.66 -3.06
C GLY A 74 4.08 6.21 -3.10
N GLY A 75 5.39 5.98 -3.08
CA GLY A 75 5.99 4.66 -3.01
C GLY A 75 5.59 3.91 -1.74
N THR A 76 5.64 4.55 -0.58
CA THR A 76 5.29 3.92 0.71
C THR A 76 3.81 3.54 0.75
N VAL A 77 2.91 4.40 0.29
CA VAL A 77 1.47 4.10 0.18
C VAL A 77 1.23 2.95 -0.82
N ALA A 78 1.94 2.94 -1.95
CA ALA A 78 1.85 1.85 -2.93
C ALA A 78 2.34 0.51 -2.33
N GLY A 79 3.48 0.50 -1.66
CA GLY A 79 4.02 -0.68 -0.98
C GLY A 79 3.09 -1.20 0.12
N LEU A 80 2.52 -0.29 0.92
CA LEU A 80 1.48 -0.62 1.90
C LEU A 80 0.27 -1.28 1.21
N LYS A 81 -0.26 -0.67 0.15
CA LYS A 81 -1.44 -1.19 -0.57
C LYS A 81 -1.19 -2.57 -1.17
N MET A 82 -0.06 -2.74 -1.86
CA MET A 82 0.27 -4.02 -2.51
C MET A 82 0.55 -5.12 -1.50
N GLY A 83 1.28 -4.81 -0.43
CA GLY A 83 1.60 -5.80 0.60
C GLY A 83 0.43 -6.15 1.52
N PHE A 84 -0.52 -5.24 1.74
CA PHE A 84 -1.71 -5.52 2.56
C PHE A 84 -2.66 -6.45 1.80
N GLY A 85 -2.72 -6.31 0.47
CA GLY A 85 -3.36 -7.28 -0.41
C GLY A 85 -4.89 -7.35 -0.29
N GLU A 86 -5.52 -6.38 0.37
CA GLU A 86 -6.97 -6.25 0.45
C GLU A 86 -7.40 -4.86 -0.02
N SER A 87 -8.58 -4.78 -0.64
CA SER A 87 -9.19 -3.50 -0.98
C SER A 87 -9.90 -2.97 0.26
N VAL A 88 -9.30 -1.99 0.93
CA VAL A 88 -9.83 -1.35 2.15
C VAL A 88 -10.00 0.15 2.00
N GLY A 89 -11.03 0.70 2.65
CA GLY A 89 -11.32 2.14 2.63
C GLY A 89 -11.53 2.68 1.20
N PRO A 90 -10.89 3.80 0.81
CA PRO A 90 -11.01 4.37 -0.54
C PRO A 90 -10.67 3.39 -1.66
N TRP A 91 -9.71 2.48 -1.44
CA TRP A 91 -9.33 1.47 -2.42
C TRP A 91 -10.46 0.49 -2.72
N LYS A 92 -11.31 0.19 -1.72
CA LYS A 92 -12.49 -0.67 -1.91
C LYS A 92 -13.53 -0.01 -2.82
N ALA A 93 -13.73 1.30 -2.66
CA ALA A 93 -14.65 2.06 -3.49
C ALA A 93 -14.12 2.16 -4.94
N HIS A 94 -12.84 2.50 -5.09
CA HIS A 94 -12.16 2.55 -6.38
C HIS A 94 -12.26 1.22 -7.13
N ASP A 95 -11.89 0.12 -6.47
CA ASP A 95 -11.85 -1.20 -7.10
C ASP A 95 -13.27 -1.69 -7.47
N ARG A 96 -14.27 -1.35 -6.66
CA ARG A 96 -15.68 -1.66 -6.95
C ARG A 96 -16.21 -0.88 -8.15
N TYR A 97 -15.90 0.42 -8.22
CA TYR A 97 -16.35 1.30 -9.30
C TYR A 97 -15.76 0.87 -10.65
N PHE A 98 -14.44 0.66 -10.70
CA PHE A 98 -13.74 0.27 -11.93
C PHE A 98 -13.77 -1.24 -12.19
N ARG A 99 -14.36 -2.05 -11.28
CA ARG A 99 -14.42 -3.52 -11.35
C ARG A 99 -13.04 -4.19 -11.52
N VAL A 100 -12.01 -3.55 -10.98
CA VAL A 100 -10.63 -4.06 -10.97
C VAL A 100 -10.35 -4.82 -9.69
N ASN A 101 -9.29 -5.63 -9.67
CA ASN A 101 -8.73 -6.17 -8.42
C ASN A 101 -9.72 -7.01 -7.59
N LYS A 102 -10.56 -7.80 -8.28
CA LYS A 102 -11.66 -8.59 -7.70
C LYS A 102 -11.23 -9.53 -6.58
N ASP A 103 -10.00 -10.06 -6.65
CA ASP A 103 -9.45 -10.94 -5.62
C ASP A 103 -9.15 -10.21 -4.30
N GLN A 104 -8.68 -8.96 -4.36
CA GLN A 104 -8.45 -8.16 -3.15
C GLN A 104 -9.78 -7.68 -2.55
N LEU A 105 -10.79 -7.43 -3.39
CA LEU A 105 -12.17 -7.20 -2.96
C LEU A 105 -12.74 -8.42 -2.23
N ARG A 106 -12.65 -9.62 -2.82
CA ARG A 106 -13.12 -10.88 -2.22
C ARG A 106 -12.42 -11.17 -0.90
N ARG A 107 -11.10 -10.94 -0.82
CA ARG A 107 -10.35 -11.04 0.45
C ARG A 107 -10.83 -10.04 1.49
N SER A 108 -11.20 -8.82 1.09
CA SER A 108 -11.72 -7.80 2.00
C SER A 108 -13.07 -8.15 2.64
N GLU A 109 -13.85 -9.03 1.99
CA GLU A 109 -15.18 -9.48 2.44
C GLU A 109 -15.07 -10.53 3.56
N ASN A 110 -14.10 -11.45 3.47
CA ASN A 110 -13.83 -12.44 4.51
C ASN A 110 -12.75 -11.95 5.49
N GLY A 111 -13.09 -10.91 6.26
CA GLY A 111 -12.16 -10.17 7.12
C GLY A 111 -11.36 -11.01 8.11
N GLU A 112 -12.00 -11.97 8.79
CA GLU A 112 -11.33 -12.85 9.76
C GLU A 112 -10.29 -13.76 9.10
N ARG A 113 -10.64 -14.37 7.95
CA ARG A 113 -9.74 -15.23 7.19
C ARG A 113 -8.55 -14.44 6.65
N ALA A 114 -8.79 -13.23 6.14
CA ALA A 114 -7.75 -12.40 5.58
C ALA A 114 -6.82 -11.83 6.66
N GLU A 115 -7.34 -11.53 7.85
CA GLU A 115 -6.52 -11.22 9.02
C GLU A 115 -5.69 -12.42 9.49
N ALA A 116 -6.25 -13.63 9.52
CA ALA A 116 -5.52 -14.83 9.90
C ALA A 116 -4.33 -15.10 8.96
N VAL A 117 -4.50 -14.89 7.64
CA VAL A 117 -3.40 -14.96 6.67
C VAL A 117 -2.32 -13.91 6.96
N ARG A 118 -2.70 -12.66 7.26
CA ARG A 118 -1.74 -11.58 7.58
C ARG A 118 -0.99 -11.87 8.88
N ARG A 119 -1.67 -12.42 9.89
CA ARG A 119 -1.05 -12.88 11.14
C ARG A 119 -0.06 -14.01 10.89
N ALA A 120 -0.44 -15.00 10.09
CA ALA A 120 0.45 -16.10 9.73
C ALA A 120 1.71 -15.62 9.01
N ARG A 121 1.58 -14.67 8.07
CA ARG A 121 2.74 -14.03 7.40
C ARG A 121 3.66 -13.28 8.35
N ARG A 122 3.11 -12.60 9.34
CA ARG A 122 3.89 -11.88 10.37
C ARG A 122 4.63 -12.87 11.28
N ASP A 123 3.94 -13.91 11.72
CA ASP A 123 4.42 -14.85 12.73
C ASP A 123 5.24 -16.00 12.10
N GLY A 124 5.28 -16.09 10.77
CA GLY A 124 5.99 -17.15 10.04
C GLY A 124 5.32 -18.53 10.16
N THR A 125 4.04 -18.56 10.55
CA THR A 125 3.27 -19.81 10.69
C THR A 125 2.63 -20.20 9.36
N PRO A 126 2.21 -21.47 9.18
CA PRO A 126 1.47 -21.88 7.99
C PRO A 126 0.24 -21.00 7.75
N GLU A 127 0.07 -20.53 6.51
CA GLU A 127 -1.13 -19.78 6.12
C GLU A 127 -2.37 -20.70 6.19
N PRO A 128 -3.54 -20.22 6.67
CA PRO A 128 -4.77 -21.00 6.68
C PRO A 128 -5.09 -21.53 5.27
N GLU A 129 -5.30 -22.84 5.13
CA GLU A 129 -5.47 -23.47 3.83
C GLU A 129 -6.58 -22.81 2.99
N LEU A 130 -6.27 -22.55 1.72
CA LEU A 130 -7.14 -21.87 0.76
C LEU A 130 -8.22 -22.78 0.17
N MET A 131 -8.32 -24.03 0.62
CA MET A 131 -9.20 -25.03 0.05
C MET A 131 -10.66 -24.74 0.46
N SER A 132 -11.35 -23.93 -0.34
CA SER A 132 -12.80 -23.98 -0.38
C SER A 132 -13.18 -25.29 -1.04
N VAL A 133 -13.40 -26.34 -0.24
CA VAL A 133 -14.40 -27.33 -0.64
C VAL A 133 -15.69 -26.52 -0.68
N VAL A 134 -16.20 -26.28 -1.88
CA VAL A 134 -17.63 -26.03 -2.02
C VAL A 134 -18.27 -27.23 -1.35
N ASP A 135 -18.90 -27.03 -0.19
CA ASP A 135 -19.76 -28.06 0.39
C ASP A 135 -20.85 -28.29 -0.67
N ASP A 136 -20.63 -29.29 -1.52
CA ASP A 136 -21.55 -29.82 -2.52
C ASP A 136 -22.66 -30.60 -1.81
N LYS A 137 -23.25 -29.98 -0.78
CA LYS A 137 -24.31 -30.55 0.05
C LYS A 137 -25.68 -30.03 -0.32
N ASN A 138 -25.81 -29.29 -1.42
CA ASN A 138 -27.10 -28.82 -1.92
C ASN A 138 -27.56 -29.43 -3.26
N ASP A 139 -26.79 -30.31 -3.90
CA ASP A 139 -27.22 -31.01 -5.13
C ASP A 139 -27.78 -32.43 -4.89
N LYS A 140 -28.26 -32.72 -3.68
CA LYS A 140 -29.01 -33.96 -3.36
C LYS A 140 -30.46 -33.74 -2.93
N LYS A 141 -31.11 -32.67 -3.39
CA LYS A 141 -32.58 -32.55 -3.36
C LYS A 141 -33.11 -31.77 -4.56
N LYS A 142 -33.18 -32.42 -5.72
CA LYS A 142 -34.38 -32.40 -6.58
C LYS A 142 -34.35 -33.52 -7.59
#